data_AF-A0A5N5QKP7-F1
#
_entry.id   AF-A0A5N5QKP7-F1
#
_cell.length_a   1.000
_cell.length_b   1.000
_cell.length_c   1.000
_cell.angle_alpha   90.00
_cell.angle_beta   90.00
_cell.angle_gamma   90.00
#
_symmetry.space_group_name_H-M   'P 1'
#
loop_
_entity.id
_entity.type
_entity.pdbx_description
1 polymer ?
#
loop_
_entity_poly.entity_id
_entity_poly.type
_entity_poly.pdbx_seq_one_letter_code
_entity_poly.pdbx_strand_id
1 'polypeptide(L)'
;MRDDDSIKKFRYFPQEGDCIEEFTYFLAKVLNSGDIVADVVWAESLYQNPELHVQETILNACRIGCFEDVRQMLGSAPYQGSSVGPSTTSLGEIIPSISTPITLKYLGKAVDGLYMQLVENDKLYKSGNTGNGKFFSIVQSSGTGKSRAMIELRTKGVIVLYMNIRSKDDINGYPERDHPVADILQEFPQSQQEYSDRCYALFTVIFHVLKYTFKYYLPKISKDDELVNHWNENMCDLGSPARAQFFQTVEAQFNKLWKKLGYTNPEAGQGRTNPPDIYTSIATLKGAAKAWNEFATGRFGWKPGSNHPRLVIEFDEAHTLIHLHGNKYRPSTVLCRAIREFSVFDVWVLFASTTPQVADFFAPAISHDSLRVPAEGELLFPPYVHFGWDQNAMNTTKVRPHEVSEFEYIARLGRPLWVSLKGRVSSENAVLNIACEKLCKNRSYNPTDRNQALAVLGARLCLAIRRGHLESNEFNTKAVASHMRILKSITPNRLWQTTIYPSEPLLACAAAIQLHSTSESLKETLEVLSDNILDGMVETGNRGELVSRGLLLIGKDLFVRSLGLARTPAKYAENGKLPDCMSVSVVEYLRST
;
A
#
# COMPACT_ATOMS: atom_id res chain seq x y z
N MET A 1 -18.63 -17.16 30.89
CA MET A 1 -19.77 -16.45 31.50
C MET A 1 -19.31 -15.75 32.76
N ARG A 2 -19.79 -14.52 33.02
CA ARG A 2 -19.58 -13.79 34.28
C ARG A 2 -20.32 -14.45 35.45
N ASP A 3 -19.87 -14.19 36.67
CA ASP A 3 -20.56 -14.60 37.89
C ASP A 3 -21.82 -13.75 38.17
N ASP A 4 -22.73 -14.27 38.99
CA ASP A 4 -24.03 -13.64 39.25
C ASP A 4 -23.89 -12.25 39.88
N ASP A 5 -22.89 -12.03 40.75
CA ASP A 5 -22.66 -10.74 41.41
C ASP A 5 -22.13 -9.69 40.42
N SER A 6 -21.40 -10.11 39.40
CA SER A 6 -20.98 -9.28 38.27
C SER A 6 -22.14 -8.93 37.33
N ILE A 7 -23.05 -9.88 37.07
CA ILE A 7 -24.22 -9.67 36.21
C ILE A 7 -25.23 -8.74 36.89
N LYS A 8 -25.47 -8.92 38.20
CA LYS A 8 -26.34 -8.04 39.03
C LYS A 8 -25.96 -6.57 39.01
N LYS A 9 -24.70 -6.26 38.70
CA LYS A 9 -24.18 -4.88 38.59
C LYS A 9 -24.43 -4.25 37.22
N PHE A 10 -25.04 -4.95 36.27
CA PHE A 10 -25.38 -4.39 34.98
C PHE A 10 -26.41 -3.27 35.15
N ARG A 11 -26.22 -2.17 34.41
CA ARG A 11 -27.12 -1.01 34.46
C ARG A 11 -28.46 -1.26 33.78
N TYR A 12 -28.58 -2.36 33.04
CA TYR A 12 -29.75 -2.70 32.25
C TYR A 12 -30.00 -4.21 32.28
N PHE A 13 -31.27 -4.58 32.45
CA PHE A 13 -31.79 -5.94 32.30
C PHE A 13 -32.93 -5.92 31.29
N PRO A 14 -32.97 -6.86 30.34
CA PRO A 14 -34.03 -6.93 29.35
C PRO A 14 -35.39 -7.22 30.02
N GLN A 15 -36.45 -6.64 29.47
CA GLN A 15 -37.83 -6.72 29.98
C GLN A 15 -38.77 -7.39 28.97
N GLU A 16 -39.97 -7.78 29.44
CA GLU A 16 -41.02 -8.29 28.56
C GLU A 16 -41.41 -7.22 27.53
N GLY A 17 -41.25 -7.55 26.24
CA GLY A 17 -41.53 -6.63 25.12
C GLY A 17 -40.29 -6.05 24.43
N ASP A 18 -39.08 -6.27 24.98
CA ASP A 18 -37.83 -5.86 24.33
C ASP A 18 -37.55 -6.67 23.05
N CYS A 19 -36.86 -6.04 22.10
CA CYS A 19 -36.48 -6.67 20.85
C CYS A 19 -35.31 -7.66 21.04
N ILE A 20 -35.17 -8.59 20.10
CA ILE A 20 -34.17 -9.69 20.16
C ILE A 20 -32.74 -9.12 20.31
N GLU A 21 -32.47 -7.93 19.81
CA GLU A 21 -31.17 -7.26 19.89
C GLU A 21 -30.76 -6.88 21.33
N GLU A 22 -31.69 -6.40 22.16
CA GLU A 22 -31.44 -6.06 23.58
C GLU A 22 -31.07 -7.30 24.39
N PHE A 23 -31.81 -8.36 24.10
CA PHE A 23 -31.67 -9.69 24.62
C PHE A 23 -30.33 -10.34 24.22
N THR A 24 -29.96 -10.22 22.95
CA THR A 24 -28.68 -10.67 22.39
C THR A 24 -27.51 -9.91 23.01
N TYR A 25 -27.62 -8.60 23.13
CA TYR A 25 -26.58 -7.75 23.72
C TYR A 25 -26.38 -8.02 25.22
N PHE A 26 -27.47 -8.25 25.95
CA PHE A 26 -27.41 -8.70 27.34
C PHE A 26 -26.68 -10.04 27.45
N LEU A 27 -27.04 -11.02 26.62
CA LEU A 27 -26.40 -12.34 26.63
C LEU A 27 -24.90 -12.25 26.28
N ALA A 28 -24.52 -11.44 25.29
CA ALA A 28 -23.12 -11.22 24.92
C ALA A 28 -22.29 -10.64 26.09
N LYS A 29 -22.87 -9.70 26.86
CA LYS A 29 -22.22 -9.18 28.08
C LYS A 29 -22.09 -10.22 29.20
N VAL A 30 -23.06 -11.12 29.30
CA VAL A 30 -23.05 -12.24 30.24
C VAL A 30 -21.96 -13.26 29.86
N LEU A 31 -21.75 -13.52 28.57
CA LEU A 31 -20.75 -14.47 28.05
C LEU A 31 -19.31 -14.05 28.34
N ASN A 32 -18.95 -12.81 27.96
CA ASN A 32 -17.69 -12.14 28.27
C ASN A 32 -16.43 -12.97 27.91
N SER A 33 -16.33 -13.45 26.67
CA SER A 33 -15.16 -14.20 26.18
C SER A 33 -13.95 -13.30 25.89
N GLY A 34 -14.15 -11.97 25.82
CA GLY A 34 -13.14 -10.99 25.42
C GLY A 34 -13.22 -10.61 23.94
N ASP A 35 -14.03 -11.30 23.14
CA ASP A 35 -14.38 -10.96 21.76
C ASP A 35 -15.88 -10.71 21.66
N ILE A 36 -16.27 -9.43 21.74
CA ILE A 36 -17.68 -9.03 21.76
C ILE A 36 -18.41 -9.40 20.46
N VAL A 37 -17.70 -9.49 19.33
CA VAL A 37 -18.31 -9.83 18.04
C VAL A 37 -18.65 -11.33 18.02
N ALA A 38 -17.73 -12.18 18.50
CA ALA A 38 -17.99 -13.60 18.66
C ALA A 38 -19.13 -13.88 19.67
N ASP A 39 -19.16 -13.16 20.79
CA ASP A 39 -20.20 -13.29 21.81
C ASP A 39 -21.59 -12.87 21.28
N VAL A 40 -21.67 -11.83 20.45
CA VAL A 40 -22.92 -11.39 19.80
C VAL A 40 -23.40 -12.42 18.77
N VAL A 41 -22.50 -12.91 17.91
CA VAL A 41 -22.86 -13.94 16.90
C VAL A 41 -23.33 -15.24 17.57
N TRP A 42 -22.69 -15.64 18.67
CA TRP A 42 -23.14 -16.82 19.42
C TRP A 42 -24.47 -16.57 20.13
N ALA A 43 -24.67 -15.39 20.72
CA ALA A 43 -25.96 -15.02 21.29
C ALA A 43 -27.09 -15.05 20.25
N GLU A 44 -26.86 -14.53 19.04
CA GLU A 44 -27.83 -14.58 17.94
C GLU A 44 -28.16 -16.02 17.54
N SER A 45 -27.17 -16.93 17.48
CA SER A 45 -27.40 -18.33 17.11
C SER A 45 -28.19 -19.10 18.17
N LEU A 46 -28.03 -18.75 19.45
CA LEU A 46 -28.85 -19.30 20.53
C LEU A 46 -30.32 -18.88 20.38
N TYR A 47 -30.58 -17.62 19.99
CA TYR A 47 -31.94 -17.13 19.73
C TYR A 47 -32.62 -17.80 18.54
N GLN A 48 -31.85 -18.32 17.57
CA GLN A 48 -32.39 -19.08 16.45
C GLN A 48 -32.76 -20.53 16.81
N ASN A 49 -32.40 -21.02 18.01
CA ASN A 49 -32.77 -22.35 18.47
C ASN A 49 -34.07 -22.31 19.32
N PRO A 50 -35.22 -22.74 18.77
CA PRO A 50 -36.50 -22.67 19.47
C PRO A 50 -36.58 -23.59 20.69
N GLU A 51 -35.71 -24.61 20.82
CA GLU A 51 -35.71 -25.55 21.96
C GLU A 51 -35.08 -24.96 23.23
N LEU A 52 -34.32 -23.87 23.11
CA LEU A 52 -33.59 -23.28 24.24
C LEU A 52 -34.42 -22.25 25.04
N HIS A 53 -35.60 -21.87 24.54
CA HIS A 53 -36.51 -20.90 25.19
C HIS A 53 -35.80 -19.65 25.72
N VAL A 54 -34.82 -19.13 24.96
CA VAL A 54 -33.80 -18.18 25.43
C VAL A 54 -34.40 -16.93 26.08
N GLN A 55 -35.44 -16.36 25.47
CA GLN A 55 -36.10 -15.16 25.98
C GLN A 55 -36.75 -15.39 27.37
N GLU A 56 -37.47 -16.51 27.53
CA GLU A 56 -38.15 -16.85 28.79
C GLU A 56 -37.15 -17.17 29.89
N THR A 57 -36.09 -17.93 29.56
CA THR A 57 -35.00 -18.29 30.48
C THR A 57 -34.27 -17.04 31.01
N ILE A 58 -33.95 -16.08 30.15
CA ILE A 58 -33.29 -14.83 30.55
C ILE A 58 -34.23 -13.95 31.38
N LEU A 59 -35.49 -13.78 30.95
CA LEU A 59 -36.46 -12.96 31.68
C LEU A 59 -36.68 -13.50 33.09
N ASN A 60 -36.82 -14.82 33.24
CA ASN A 60 -36.96 -15.44 34.55
C ASN A 60 -35.69 -15.27 35.40
N ALA A 61 -34.50 -15.46 34.81
CA ALA A 61 -33.21 -15.27 35.50
C ALA A 61 -33.01 -13.82 35.97
N CYS A 62 -33.38 -12.83 35.16
CA CYS A 62 -33.33 -11.42 35.51
C CYS A 62 -34.29 -11.08 36.65
N ARG A 63 -35.48 -11.71 36.67
CA ARG A 63 -36.50 -11.51 37.73
C ARG A 63 -36.08 -12.10 39.07
N ILE A 64 -35.49 -13.29 39.08
CA ILE A 64 -35.10 -14.01 40.31
C ILE A 64 -33.67 -13.68 40.76
N GLY A 65 -32.86 -13.06 39.90
CA GLY A 65 -31.46 -12.75 40.16
C GLY A 65 -30.56 -13.98 40.30
N CYS A 66 -30.91 -15.09 39.64
CA CYS A 66 -30.16 -16.35 39.61
C CYS A 66 -29.98 -16.76 38.15
N PHE A 67 -28.74 -16.96 37.70
CA PHE A 67 -28.43 -17.24 36.29
C PHE A 67 -28.04 -18.70 36.03
N GLU A 68 -28.40 -19.62 36.93
CA GLU A 68 -28.06 -21.04 36.78
C GLU A 68 -28.75 -21.70 35.59
N ASP A 69 -30.03 -21.38 35.36
CA ASP A 69 -30.77 -21.87 34.19
C ASP A 69 -30.17 -21.34 32.87
N VAL A 70 -29.64 -20.11 32.90
CA VAL A 70 -28.90 -19.52 31.77
C VAL A 70 -27.58 -20.26 31.55
N ARG A 71 -26.85 -20.65 32.61
CA ARG A 71 -25.64 -21.48 32.48
C ARG A 71 -25.94 -22.85 31.89
N GLN A 72 -27.03 -23.48 32.35
CA GLN A 72 -27.42 -24.80 31.88
C GLN A 72 -27.83 -24.76 30.40
N MET A 73 -28.58 -23.74 30.00
CA MET A 73 -28.93 -23.45 28.59
C MET A 73 -27.68 -23.24 27.72
N LEU A 74 -26.69 -22.51 28.22
CA LEU A 74 -25.43 -22.28 27.50
C LEU A 74 -24.54 -23.53 27.44
N GLY A 75 -24.63 -24.42 28.45
CA GLY A 75 -23.87 -25.67 28.50
C GLY A 75 -24.48 -26.80 27.67
N SER A 76 -25.79 -26.79 27.43
CA SER A 76 -26.48 -27.75 26.57
C SER A 76 -26.40 -27.42 25.08
N ALA A 77 -26.13 -26.15 24.75
CA ALA A 77 -25.81 -25.74 23.39
C ALA A 77 -24.32 -25.99 23.10
N PRO A 78 -23.95 -26.95 22.23
CA PRO A 78 -22.55 -27.08 21.84
C PRO A 78 -22.10 -25.74 21.26
N TYR A 79 -21.00 -25.18 21.81
CA TYR A 79 -20.31 -24.06 21.18
C TYR A 79 -19.85 -24.55 19.81
N GLN A 80 -20.71 -24.39 18.81
CA GLN A 80 -20.30 -24.45 17.44
C GLN A 80 -19.43 -23.21 17.26
N GLY A 81 -18.14 -23.38 17.55
CA GLY A 81 -17.07 -22.70 16.82
C GLY A 81 -17.25 -23.08 15.36
N SER A 82 -18.32 -22.58 14.77
CA SER A 82 -18.61 -22.65 13.38
C SER A 82 -17.48 -21.85 12.78
N SER A 83 -16.61 -22.58 12.09
CA SER A 83 -15.79 -22.11 10.98
C SER A 83 -16.67 -21.57 9.83
N VAL A 84 -17.74 -20.87 10.17
CA VAL A 84 -18.45 -19.91 9.34
C VAL A 84 -18.10 -18.57 9.98
N GLY A 85 -16.85 -18.15 9.78
CA GLY A 85 -16.61 -16.72 9.81
C GLY A 85 -17.61 -16.07 8.84
N PRO A 86 -17.95 -14.78 9.02
CA PRO A 86 -18.22 -14.02 7.81
C PRO A 86 -17.04 -14.34 6.90
N SER A 87 -17.27 -14.63 5.63
CA SER A 87 -16.22 -14.73 4.63
C SER A 87 -15.52 -13.38 4.53
N THR A 88 -14.76 -13.07 5.58
CA THR A 88 -13.74 -12.06 5.67
C THR A 88 -12.60 -12.72 4.96
N THR A 89 -12.66 -12.62 3.64
CA THR A 89 -11.52 -12.89 2.78
C THR A 89 -10.37 -12.10 3.39
N SER A 90 -9.52 -12.79 4.13
CA SER A 90 -8.37 -12.16 4.75
C SER A 90 -7.54 -11.56 3.61
N LEU A 91 -6.81 -10.47 3.86
CA LEU A 91 -5.86 -9.92 2.86
C LEU A 91 -4.95 -11.01 2.25
N GLY A 92 -4.72 -12.13 2.96
CA GLY A 92 -3.97 -13.29 2.46
C GLY A 92 -4.70 -14.20 1.46
N GLU A 93 -6.02 -14.25 1.45
CA GLU A 93 -6.80 -15.01 0.45
C GLU A 93 -6.90 -14.26 -0.90
N ILE A 94 -6.51 -12.98 -0.95
CA ILE A 94 -6.68 -12.08 -2.11
C ILE A 94 -5.46 -12.12 -3.04
N ILE A 95 -4.29 -12.59 -2.60
CA ILE A 95 -3.03 -12.52 -3.37
C ILE A 95 -3.09 -13.28 -4.70
N PRO A 96 -3.64 -14.51 -4.78
CA PRO A 96 -3.77 -15.20 -6.07
C PRO A 96 -4.58 -14.38 -7.08
N SER A 97 -5.46 -13.52 -6.58
CA SER A 97 -6.39 -12.71 -7.37
C SER A 97 -5.74 -11.43 -7.95
N ILE A 98 -4.72 -10.82 -7.29
CA ILE A 98 -4.00 -9.61 -7.79
C ILE A 98 -2.86 -9.97 -8.77
N SER A 99 -2.54 -11.26 -8.95
CA SER A 99 -1.55 -11.72 -9.94
C SER A 99 -2.00 -11.47 -11.40
N THR A 100 -3.30 -11.59 -11.67
CA THR A 100 -3.87 -11.54 -13.02
C THR A 100 -4.00 -10.11 -13.59
N PRO A 101 -4.26 -9.05 -12.80
CA PRO A 101 -4.29 -7.67 -13.31
C PRO A 101 -3.02 -7.18 -14.00
N ILE A 102 -1.83 -7.70 -13.68
CA ILE A 102 -0.59 -7.34 -14.39
C ILE A 102 -0.60 -7.82 -15.85
N THR A 103 -1.36 -8.88 -16.18
CA THR A 103 -1.45 -9.40 -17.54
C THR A 103 -2.54 -8.72 -18.39
N LEU A 104 -3.49 -8.01 -17.76
CA LEU A 104 -4.50 -7.21 -18.47
C LEU A 104 -3.85 -6.08 -19.28
N LYS A 105 -4.49 -5.63 -20.37
CA LYS A 105 -4.00 -4.50 -21.17
C LYS A 105 -3.75 -3.26 -20.30
N TYR A 106 -2.55 -2.70 -20.38
CA TYR A 106 -2.22 -1.46 -19.68
C TYR A 106 -3.04 -0.28 -20.21
N LEU A 107 -3.54 0.55 -19.30
CA LEU A 107 -4.32 1.76 -19.60
C LEU A 107 -3.68 2.97 -18.90
N GLY A 108 -3.70 4.11 -19.58
CA GLY A 108 -3.14 5.37 -19.08
C GLY A 108 -1.81 5.74 -19.74
N LYS A 109 -1.23 6.86 -19.28
CA LYS A 109 0.00 7.47 -19.84
C LYS A 109 1.13 7.57 -18.82
N ALA A 110 1.04 6.88 -17.67
CA ALA A 110 2.05 6.99 -16.63
C ALA A 110 3.40 6.41 -17.10
N VAL A 111 3.39 5.34 -17.90
CA VAL A 111 4.61 4.81 -18.52
C VAL A 111 5.25 5.80 -19.50
N ASP A 112 4.44 6.54 -20.25
CA ASP A 112 4.93 7.57 -21.17
C ASP A 112 5.64 8.69 -20.39
N GLY A 113 5.00 9.17 -19.31
CA GLY A 113 5.58 10.18 -18.43
C GLY A 113 6.87 9.70 -17.77
N LEU A 114 6.90 8.46 -17.28
CA LEU A 114 8.08 7.87 -16.64
C LEU A 114 9.25 7.75 -17.62
N TYR A 115 8.97 7.29 -18.85
CA TYR A 115 9.96 7.22 -19.92
C TYR A 115 10.51 8.60 -20.29
N MET A 116 9.64 9.60 -20.44
CA MET A 116 10.07 10.98 -20.74
C MET A 116 10.93 11.55 -19.61
N GLN A 117 10.59 11.29 -18.35
CA GLN A 117 11.39 11.73 -17.22
C GLN A 117 12.78 11.07 -17.18
N LEU A 118 12.88 9.78 -17.52
CA LEU A 118 14.18 9.11 -17.68
C LEU A 118 15.04 9.79 -18.76
N VAL A 119 14.45 10.14 -19.90
CA VAL A 119 15.14 10.84 -21.00
C VAL A 119 15.63 12.23 -20.58
N GLU A 120 14.79 13.02 -19.91
CA GLU A 120 15.17 14.35 -19.43
C GLU A 120 16.24 14.28 -18.33
N ASN A 121 16.10 13.34 -17.40
CA ASN A 121 17.09 13.14 -16.35
C ASN A 121 18.46 12.71 -16.92
N ASP A 122 18.49 11.91 -17.99
CA ASP A 122 19.75 11.51 -18.65
C ASP A 122 20.43 12.69 -19.37
N LYS A 123 19.65 13.60 -19.97
CA LYS A 123 20.18 14.87 -20.51
C LYS A 123 20.83 15.71 -19.41
N LEU A 124 20.13 15.88 -18.27
CA LEU A 124 20.62 16.63 -17.12
C LEU A 124 21.89 16.01 -16.52
N TYR A 125 21.95 14.68 -16.46
CA TYR A 125 23.14 13.97 -16.00
C TYR A 125 24.36 14.24 -16.91
N LYS A 126 24.16 14.16 -18.23
CA LYS A 126 25.22 14.36 -19.23
C LYS A 126 25.69 15.80 -19.36
N SER A 127 24.89 16.79 -19.00
CA SER A 127 25.24 18.22 -19.10
C SER A 127 26.21 18.72 -18.02
N GLY A 128 26.98 17.83 -17.38
CA GLY A 128 27.99 18.20 -16.37
C GLY A 128 27.46 18.30 -14.94
N ASN A 129 26.20 17.93 -14.69
CA ASN A 129 25.59 17.94 -13.36
C ASN A 129 25.71 16.55 -12.69
N THR A 130 26.91 15.97 -12.72
CA THR A 130 27.21 14.56 -12.43
C THR A 130 27.35 14.23 -10.94
N GLY A 131 26.92 15.11 -10.04
CA GLY A 131 27.06 14.94 -8.59
C GLY A 131 26.36 13.67 -8.07
N ASN A 132 25.27 13.26 -8.73
CA ASN A 132 24.39 12.19 -8.28
C ASN A 132 24.41 11.00 -9.26
N GLY A 133 24.17 9.77 -8.77
CA GLY A 133 24.04 8.61 -9.66
C GLY A 133 22.76 8.65 -10.51
N LYS A 134 22.68 7.82 -11.55
CA LYS A 134 21.49 7.66 -12.42
C LYS A 134 20.39 6.88 -11.71
N PHE A 135 19.76 7.50 -10.71
CA PHE A 135 18.63 6.93 -9.99
C PHE A 135 17.64 7.97 -9.50
N PHE A 136 16.38 7.58 -9.35
CA PHE A 136 15.36 8.41 -8.70
C PHE A 136 14.21 7.56 -8.15
N SER A 137 13.35 8.19 -7.36
CA SER A 137 12.27 7.50 -6.66
C SER A 137 10.93 7.66 -7.35
N ILE A 138 10.09 6.64 -7.25
CA ILE A 138 8.70 6.64 -7.65
C ILE A 138 7.86 6.63 -6.38
N VAL A 139 7.08 7.68 -6.17
CA VAL A 139 6.34 7.88 -4.92
C VAL A 139 4.88 8.13 -5.22
N GLN A 140 4.02 7.24 -4.72
CA GLN A 140 2.59 7.43 -4.74
C GLN A 140 1.90 6.44 -3.79
N SER A 141 0.68 6.77 -3.37
CA SER A 141 -0.13 5.88 -2.55
C SER A 141 -0.39 4.50 -3.18
N SER A 142 -0.82 3.55 -2.35
CA SER A 142 -1.15 2.18 -2.77
C SER A 142 -2.27 2.17 -3.82
N GLY A 143 -2.19 1.24 -4.75
CA GLY A 143 -3.24 1.02 -5.76
C GLY A 143 -3.23 1.96 -6.98
N THR A 144 -2.23 2.84 -7.10
CA THR A 144 -2.11 3.81 -8.22
C THR A 144 -1.39 3.27 -9.45
N GLY A 145 -0.84 2.06 -9.39
CA GLY A 145 -0.17 1.41 -10.53
C GLY A 145 1.35 1.65 -10.62
N LYS A 146 2.04 1.93 -9.50
CA LYS A 146 3.51 2.08 -9.45
C LYS A 146 4.26 0.90 -10.07
N SER A 147 4.08 -0.29 -9.48
CA SER A 147 4.70 -1.54 -9.95
C SER A 147 4.35 -1.84 -11.40
N ARG A 148 3.10 -1.54 -11.79
CA ARG A 148 2.65 -1.71 -13.16
C ARG A 148 3.34 -0.75 -14.14
N ALA A 149 3.49 0.53 -13.81
CA ALA A 149 4.14 1.49 -14.70
C ALA A 149 5.63 1.17 -14.90
N MET A 150 6.30 0.71 -13.85
CA MET A 150 7.67 0.19 -13.88
C MET A 150 7.80 -0.99 -14.86
N ILE A 151 7.00 -2.05 -14.65
CA ILE A 151 6.95 -3.21 -15.55
C ILE A 151 6.64 -2.82 -17.00
N GLU A 152 5.69 -1.90 -17.21
CA GLU A 152 5.25 -1.49 -18.56
C GLU A 152 6.26 -0.63 -19.31
N LEU A 153 7.36 -0.17 -18.68
CA LEU A 153 8.49 0.43 -19.41
C LEU A 153 9.02 -0.50 -20.50
N ARG A 154 8.82 -1.82 -20.36
CA ARG A 154 9.12 -2.80 -21.41
C ARG A 154 8.50 -2.47 -22.77
N THR A 155 7.32 -1.83 -22.79
CA THR A 155 6.63 -1.42 -24.02
C THR A 155 7.34 -0.30 -24.79
N LYS A 156 8.35 0.32 -24.18
CA LYS A 156 9.21 1.35 -24.78
C LYS A 156 10.54 0.80 -25.31
N GLY A 157 10.68 -0.53 -25.39
CA GLY A 157 11.92 -1.18 -25.82
C GLY A 157 13.05 -1.08 -24.77
N VAL A 158 12.70 -0.83 -23.51
CA VAL A 158 13.64 -0.78 -22.39
C VAL A 158 13.81 -2.19 -21.83
N ILE A 159 15.04 -2.60 -21.53
CA ILE A 159 15.32 -3.83 -20.78
C ILE A 159 14.97 -3.55 -19.31
N VAL A 160 13.95 -4.23 -18.78
CA VAL A 160 13.48 -4.03 -17.40
C VAL A 160 13.94 -5.17 -16.50
N LEU A 161 14.59 -4.83 -15.38
CA LEU A 161 14.88 -5.76 -14.28
C LEU A 161 14.11 -5.28 -13.04
N TYR A 162 12.85 -5.70 -12.95
CA TYR A 162 11.99 -5.43 -11.80
C TYR A 162 12.32 -6.38 -10.63
N MET A 163 12.47 -5.85 -9.42
CA MET A 163 12.71 -6.60 -8.18
C MET A 163 11.84 -6.05 -7.05
N ASN A 164 11.05 -6.89 -6.41
CA ASN A 164 10.27 -6.54 -5.23
C ASN A 164 11.00 -6.96 -3.95
N ILE A 165 11.36 -5.98 -3.12
CA ILE A 165 12.15 -6.17 -1.91
C ILE A 165 11.37 -5.81 -0.64
N ARG A 166 10.07 -6.12 -0.60
CA ARG A 166 9.27 -6.00 0.62
C ARG A 166 9.75 -6.87 1.74
N SER A 167 9.29 -6.64 2.98
CA SER A 167 9.62 -7.49 4.14
C SER A 167 9.17 -8.94 3.94
N LYS A 168 9.90 -9.88 4.54
CA LYS A 168 9.54 -11.30 4.60
C LYS A 168 8.25 -11.54 5.40
N ASP A 169 7.93 -10.60 6.29
CA ASP A 169 6.73 -10.62 7.11
C ASP A 169 5.49 -10.15 6.33
N ASP A 170 5.68 -9.47 5.19
CA ASP A 170 4.60 -9.07 4.29
C ASP A 170 4.29 -10.21 3.31
N ILE A 171 3.61 -11.22 3.85
CA ILE A 171 3.16 -12.38 3.08
C ILE A 171 1.89 -12.09 2.26
N ASN A 172 1.22 -10.96 2.48
CA ASN A 172 -0.11 -10.67 1.93
C ASN A 172 -0.13 -9.60 0.83
N GLY A 173 0.99 -8.91 0.60
CA GLY A 173 1.05 -7.95 -0.48
C GLY A 173 1.18 -8.62 -1.86
N TYR A 174 1.01 -7.80 -2.89
CA TYR A 174 1.43 -8.11 -4.26
C TYR A 174 2.08 -6.87 -4.92
N PRO A 175 3.09 -6.99 -5.81
CA PRO A 175 3.76 -8.22 -6.26
C PRO A 175 4.51 -9.01 -5.19
N GLU A 176 4.75 -10.30 -5.40
CA GLU A 176 5.46 -11.17 -4.45
C GLU A 176 6.95 -10.75 -4.26
N ARG A 177 7.53 -11.12 -3.12
CA ARG A 177 8.93 -10.82 -2.77
C ARG A 177 9.89 -11.64 -3.64
N ASP A 178 10.88 -10.99 -4.25
CA ASP A 178 11.99 -11.68 -4.90
C ASP A 178 13.04 -12.09 -3.86
N HIS A 179 12.78 -13.23 -3.19
CA HIS A 179 13.57 -13.72 -2.05
C HIS A 179 15.09 -13.59 -2.23
N PRO A 180 15.72 -14.09 -3.32
CA PRO A 180 17.17 -14.02 -3.46
C PRO A 180 17.78 -12.62 -3.31
N VAL A 181 17.20 -11.63 -3.99
CA VAL A 181 17.76 -10.27 -3.98
C VAL A 181 17.34 -9.53 -2.71
N ALA A 182 16.09 -9.73 -2.27
CA ALA A 182 15.59 -9.12 -1.06
C ALA A 182 16.36 -9.57 0.18
N ASP A 183 16.69 -10.87 0.27
CA ASP A 183 17.46 -11.44 1.38
C ASP A 183 18.90 -10.90 1.39
N ILE A 184 19.55 -10.83 0.22
CA ILE A 184 20.88 -10.22 0.10
C ILE A 184 20.86 -8.76 0.57
N LEU A 185 19.87 -7.96 0.15
CA LEU A 185 19.83 -6.53 0.45
C LEU A 185 19.36 -6.19 1.88
N GLN A 186 18.52 -7.03 2.48
CA GLN A 186 17.97 -6.82 3.82
C GLN A 186 18.79 -7.50 4.92
N GLU A 187 19.86 -8.21 4.58
CA GLU A 187 20.85 -8.64 5.55
C GLU A 187 21.76 -7.45 5.88
N PHE A 188 21.52 -6.85 7.04
CA PHE A 188 22.22 -5.65 7.50
C PHE A 188 23.37 -6.00 8.46
N PRO A 189 24.63 -5.98 8.00
CA PRO A 189 25.78 -6.23 8.84
C PRO A 189 26.07 -5.03 9.75
N GLN A 190 26.84 -5.27 10.82
CA GLN A 190 27.26 -4.21 11.74
C GLN A 190 28.20 -3.17 11.13
N SER A 191 28.89 -3.53 10.04
CA SER A 191 29.86 -2.67 9.35
C SER A 191 29.26 -2.08 8.07
N GLN A 192 29.32 -0.76 7.92
CA GLN A 192 28.95 -0.08 6.67
C GLN A 192 29.82 -0.56 5.49
N GLN A 193 31.11 -0.85 5.74
CA GLN A 193 32.01 -1.36 4.71
C GLN A 193 31.54 -2.72 4.19
N GLU A 194 31.11 -3.61 5.08
CA GLU A 194 30.58 -4.92 4.70
C GLU A 194 29.28 -4.80 3.90
N TYR A 195 28.39 -3.89 4.29
CA TYR A 195 27.20 -3.63 3.49
C TYR A 195 27.54 -3.00 2.12
N SER A 196 28.61 -2.21 2.04
CA SER A 196 29.10 -1.65 0.77
C SER A 196 29.61 -2.77 -0.15
N ASP A 197 30.45 -3.67 0.36
CA ASP A 197 30.95 -4.83 -0.38
C ASP A 197 29.80 -5.75 -0.85
N ARG A 198 28.76 -5.90 -0.02
CA ARG A 198 27.53 -6.64 -0.37
C ARG A 198 26.80 -6.00 -1.54
N CYS A 199 26.59 -4.69 -1.52
CA CYS A 199 25.99 -3.95 -2.64
C CYS A 199 26.84 -4.07 -3.91
N TYR A 200 28.17 -3.93 -3.80
CA TYR A 200 29.07 -4.07 -4.95
C TYR A 200 29.03 -5.49 -5.54
N ALA A 201 29.06 -6.52 -4.70
CA ALA A 201 28.98 -7.91 -5.11
C ALA A 201 27.65 -8.23 -5.79
N LEU A 202 26.52 -7.75 -5.25
CA LEU A 202 25.20 -7.95 -5.85
C LEU A 202 25.13 -7.37 -7.28
N PHE A 203 25.47 -6.10 -7.47
CA PHE A 203 25.42 -5.49 -8.81
C PHE A 203 26.42 -6.11 -9.77
N THR A 204 27.62 -6.47 -9.30
CA THR A 204 28.62 -7.21 -10.09
C THR A 204 28.01 -8.50 -10.66
N VAL A 205 27.34 -9.27 -9.79
CA VAL A 205 26.70 -10.53 -10.18
C VAL A 205 25.51 -10.29 -11.10
N ILE A 206 24.67 -9.29 -10.83
CA ILE A 206 23.55 -8.94 -11.70
C ILE A 206 24.05 -8.67 -13.13
N PHE A 207 25.09 -7.85 -13.32
CA PHE A 207 25.61 -7.56 -14.65
C PHE A 207 26.23 -8.80 -15.34
N HIS A 208 26.92 -9.66 -14.58
CA HIS A 208 27.45 -10.92 -15.14
C HIS A 208 26.35 -11.88 -15.56
N VAL A 209 25.35 -12.11 -14.71
CA VAL A 209 24.23 -13.00 -15.01
C VAL A 209 23.40 -12.43 -16.16
N LEU A 210 23.12 -11.12 -16.17
CA LEU A 210 22.43 -10.44 -17.27
C LEU A 210 23.15 -10.66 -18.61
N LYS A 211 24.47 -10.40 -18.67
CA LYS A 211 25.27 -10.64 -19.87
C LYS A 211 25.25 -12.11 -20.30
N TYR A 212 25.37 -13.04 -19.35
CA TYR A 212 25.35 -14.47 -19.62
C TYR A 212 23.99 -14.92 -20.18
N THR A 213 22.89 -14.46 -19.60
CA THR A 213 21.53 -14.76 -20.04
C THR A 213 21.29 -14.29 -21.47
N PHE A 214 21.66 -13.05 -21.80
CA PHE A 214 21.53 -12.57 -23.18
C PHE A 214 22.40 -13.35 -24.16
N LYS A 215 23.64 -13.71 -23.78
CA LYS A 215 24.49 -14.58 -24.61
C LYS A 215 23.86 -15.94 -24.87
N TYR A 216 23.14 -16.49 -23.89
CA TYR A 216 22.41 -17.76 -24.05
C TYR A 216 21.21 -17.65 -25.00
N TYR A 217 20.60 -16.46 -25.13
CA TYR A 217 19.51 -16.22 -26.09
C TYR A 217 20.00 -16.05 -27.53
N LEU A 218 21.22 -15.57 -27.76
CA LEU A 218 21.75 -15.28 -29.11
C LEU A 218 21.65 -16.42 -30.13
N PRO A 219 21.89 -17.71 -29.78
CA PRO A 219 21.77 -18.79 -30.75
C PRO A 219 20.31 -19.05 -31.18
N LYS A 220 19.33 -18.59 -30.41
CA LYS A 220 17.90 -18.87 -30.60
C LYS A 220 17.13 -17.72 -31.23
N ILE A 221 17.63 -16.49 -31.09
CA ILE A 221 16.91 -15.27 -31.48
C ILE A 221 17.86 -14.39 -32.30
N SER A 222 17.48 -14.15 -33.55
CA SER A 222 18.35 -13.48 -34.52
C SER A 222 18.21 -11.96 -34.52
N LYS A 223 17.01 -11.42 -34.23
CA LYS A 223 16.77 -9.97 -34.22
C LYS A 223 16.91 -9.36 -32.83
N ASP A 224 17.39 -8.13 -32.79
CA ASP A 224 17.72 -7.42 -31.55
C ASP A 224 16.48 -7.01 -30.75
N ASP A 225 15.45 -6.51 -31.42
CA ASP A 225 14.18 -6.17 -30.76
C ASP A 225 13.49 -7.42 -30.19
N GLU A 226 13.62 -8.56 -30.87
CA GLU A 226 13.10 -9.86 -30.40
C GLU A 226 13.83 -10.33 -29.14
N LEU A 227 15.14 -10.03 -28.99
CA LEU A 227 15.89 -10.36 -27.77
C LEU A 227 15.41 -9.56 -26.55
N VAL A 228 15.20 -8.25 -26.73
CA VAL A 228 14.68 -7.38 -25.66
C VAL A 228 13.25 -7.77 -25.29
N ASN A 229 12.41 -8.05 -26.29
CA ASN A 229 11.05 -8.53 -26.06
C ASN A 229 11.05 -9.88 -25.34
N HIS A 230 11.90 -10.83 -25.75
CA HIS A 230 12.02 -12.13 -25.09
C HIS A 230 12.49 -12.01 -23.64
N TRP A 231 13.46 -11.14 -23.35
CA TRP A 231 13.84 -10.84 -21.96
C TRP A 231 12.65 -10.29 -21.18
N ASN A 232 11.97 -9.27 -21.71
CA ASN A 232 10.88 -8.59 -21.03
C ASN A 232 9.64 -9.50 -20.83
N GLU A 233 9.32 -10.37 -21.78
CA GLU A 233 8.25 -11.36 -21.64
C GLU A 233 8.54 -12.32 -20.49
N ASN A 234 9.78 -12.79 -20.39
CA ASN A 234 10.20 -13.71 -19.34
C ASN A 234 10.38 -13.07 -17.97
N MET A 235 10.91 -11.84 -17.91
CA MET A 235 11.29 -11.20 -16.65
C MET A 235 10.19 -10.33 -16.06
N CYS A 236 9.30 -9.77 -16.88
CA CYS A 236 8.16 -8.99 -16.39
C CYS A 236 6.90 -9.82 -16.17
N ASP A 237 6.88 -11.08 -16.60
CA ASP A 237 5.95 -12.08 -16.04
C ASP A 237 6.50 -12.55 -14.69
N LEU A 238 5.86 -12.09 -13.62
CA LEU A 238 6.33 -12.31 -12.25
C LEU A 238 6.23 -13.77 -11.81
N GLY A 239 5.41 -14.59 -12.50
CA GLY A 239 5.31 -16.03 -12.26
C GLY A 239 6.21 -16.88 -13.16
N SER A 240 7.01 -16.27 -14.04
CA SER A 240 7.77 -17.00 -15.04
C SER A 240 8.89 -17.87 -14.43
N PRO A 241 9.02 -19.15 -14.84
CA PRO A 241 10.16 -19.99 -14.44
C PRO A 241 11.51 -19.39 -14.82
N ALA A 242 11.59 -18.65 -15.93
CA ALA A 242 12.82 -18.00 -16.37
C ALA A 242 13.27 -16.90 -15.39
N ARG A 243 12.31 -16.13 -14.84
CA ARG A 243 12.56 -15.15 -13.79
C ARG A 243 13.08 -15.82 -12.51
N ALA A 244 12.41 -16.88 -12.07
CA ALA A 244 12.85 -17.64 -10.89
C ALA A 244 14.28 -18.19 -11.06
N GLN A 245 14.57 -18.78 -12.23
CA GLN A 245 15.91 -19.30 -12.57
C GLN A 245 16.97 -18.18 -12.61
N PHE A 246 16.63 -17.00 -13.13
CA PHE A 246 17.52 -15.85 -13.15
C PHE A 246 17.95 -15.47 -11.73
N PHE A 247 16.99 -15.29 -10.81
CA PHE A 247 17.31 -14.89 -9.43
C PHE A 247 18.02 -15.98 -8.63
N GLN A 248 17.67 -17.26 -8.82
CA GLN A 248 18.43 -18.37 -8.25
C GLN A 248 19.89 -18.39 -8.75
N THR A 249 20.11 -18.06 -10.02
CA THR A 249 21.46 -17.94 -10.58
C THR A 249 22.20 -16.75 -9.96
N VAL A 250 21.54 -15.60 -9.77
CA VAL A 250 22.11 -14.44 -9.06
C VAL A 250 22.52 -14.84 -7.65
N GLU A 251 21.66 -15.53 -6.90
CA GLU A 251 21.96 -16.01 -5.54
C GLU A 251 23.19 -16.92 -5.50
N ALA A 252 23.22 -17.93 -6.38
CA ALA A 252 24.29 -18.90 -6.42
C ALA A 252 25.63 -18.24 -6.78
N GLN A 253 25.63 -17.28 -7.69
CA GLN A 253 26.85 -16.54 -8.07
C GLN A 253 27.25 -15.52 -7.02
N PHE A 254 26.29 -14.88 -6.34
CA PHE A 254 26.54 -14.02 -5.19
C PHE A 254 27.22 -14.80 -4.08
N ASN A 255 26.67 -15.93 -3.66
CA ASN A 255 27.25 -16.78 -2.62
C ASN A 255 28.66 -17.26 -2.96
N LYS A 256 28.94 -17.58 -4.23
CA LYS A 256 30.29 -17.91 -4.71
C LYS A 256 31.26 -16.72 -4.58
N LEU A 257 30.83 -15.53 -5.01
CA LEU A 257 31.65 -14.32 -4.92
C LEU A 257 31.87 -13.90 -3.46
N TRP A 258 30.82 -13.95 -2.64
CA TRP A 258 30.83 -13.62 -1.22
C TRP A 258 31.84 -14.47 -0.45
N LYS A 259 31.84 -15.80 -0.68
CA LYS A 259 32.85 -16.72 -0.14
C LYS A 259 34.26 -16.40 -0.60
N LYS A 260 34.46 -16.07 -1.88
CA LYS A 260 35.78 -15.69 -2.42
C LYS A 260 36.32 -14.40 -1.79
N LEU A 261 35.44 -13.48 -1.40
CA LEU A 261 35.81 -12.27 -0.67
C LEU A 261 36.12 -12.57 0.82
N GLY A 262 36.04 -13.82 1.28
CA GLY A 262 36.34 -14.20 2.66
C GLY A 262 35.21 -13.89 3.64
N TYR A 263 33.98 -13.70 3.17
CA TYR A 263 32.80 -13.66 4.04
C TYR A 263 32.18 -15.06 4.16
N THR A 264 31.95 -15.53 5.38
CA THR A 264 31.25 -16.80 5.69
C THR A 264 29.92 -16.53 6.39
N ASN A 265 29.04 -17.54 6.44
CA ASN A 265 27.72 -17.43 7.07
C ASN A 265 27.82 -17.08 8.58
N PRO A 266 26.86 -16.29 9.11
CA PRO A 266 26.87 -15.80 10.49
C PRO A 266 26.82 -16.89 11.57
N GLU A 267 26.44 -18.14 11.25
CA GLU A 267 26.40 -19.26 12.20
C GLU A 267 27.80 -19.73 12.68
N ALA A 268 28.89 -19.35 12.00
CA ALA A 268 30.23 -19.83 12.32
C ALA A 268 31.00 -18.98 13.36
N GLY A 269 30.45 -17.87 13.86
CA GLY A 269 31.03 -17.09 14.96
C GLY A 269 32.46 -16.54 14.77
N GLN A 270 33.04 -16.65 13.57
CA GLN A 270 34.40 -16.20 13.28
C GLN A 270 34.36 -15.00 12.34
N GLY A 271 34.69 -13.83 12.90
CA GLY A 271 34.97 -12.62 12.16
C GLY A 271 36.16 -12.80 11.21
N ARG A 272 36.10 -12.05 10.11
CA ARG A 272 37.03 -12.07 8.96
C ARG A 272 38.52 -12.05 9.31
N THR A 273 39.29 -12.76 8.47
CA THR A 273 40.71 -12.52 8.19
C THR A 273 40.84 -11.69 6.89
N ASN A 274 41.05 -10.38 7.03
CA ASN A 274 41.32 -9.37 5.99
C ASN A 274 40.17 -9.05 4.98
N PRO A 275 39.50 -7.88 5.09
CA PRO A 275 38.56 -7.42 4.09
C PRO A 275 39.24 -7.12 2.74
N PRO A 276 38.55 -7.34 1.59
CA PRO A 276 39.02 -6.93 0.28
C PRO A 276 39.11 -5.42 0.25
N ASP A 277 40.11 -4.94 -0.48
CA ASP A 277 40.28 -3.53 -0.73
C ASP A 277 39.05 -2.97 -1.47
N ILE A 278 38.47 -1.89 -0.93
CA ILE A 278 37.25 -1.26 -1.48
C ILE A 278 37.44 -0.83 -2.94
N TYR A 279 38.64 -0.39 -3.32
CA TYR A 279 38.94 0.00 -4.70
C TYR A 279 38.88 -1.21 -5.64
N THR A 280 39.25 -2.40 -5.16
CA THR A 280 39.12 -3.65 -5.90
C THR A 280 37.66 -4.04 -6.10
N SER A 281 36.81 -3.92 -5.07
CA SER A 281 35.36 -4.15 -5.19
C SER A 281 34.71 -3.19 -6.20
N ILE A 282 35.05 -1.89 -6.14
CA ILE A 282 34.57 -0.86 -7.06
C ILE A 282 35.03 -1.14 -8.50
N ALA A 283 36.31 -1.48 -8.68
CA ALA A 283 36.86 -1.80 -10.01
C ALA A 283 36.19 -3.03 -10.62
N THR A 284 35.89 -4.05 -9.80
CA THR A 284 35.20 -5.26 -10.24
C THR A 284 33.77 -4.94 -10.70
N LEU A 285 33.03 -4.15 -9.91
CA LEU A 285 31.69 -3.68 -10.28
C LEU A 285 31.70 -2.88 -11.58
N LYS A 286 32.59 -1.90 -11.69
CA LYS A 286 32.76 -1.08 -12.90
C LYS A 286 33.11 -1.94 -14.11
N GLY A 287 33.98 -2.93 -13.93
CA GLY A 287 34.36 -3.90 -14.96
C GLY A 287 33.16 -4.72 -15.45
N ALA A 288 32.33 -5.23 -14.54
CA ALA A 288 31.13 -5.99 -14.88
C ALA A 288 30.10 -5.13 -15.64
N ALA A 289 29.83 -3.92 -15.14
CA ALA A 289 28.92 -2.96 -15.77
C ALA A 289 29.41 -2.53 -17.17
N LYS A 290 30.70 -2.24 -17.31
CA LYS A 290 31.36 -1.94 -18.60
C LYS A 290 31.20 -3.11 -19.57
N ALA A 291 31.49 -4.33 -19.11
CA ALA A 291 31.43 -5.53 -19.93
C ALA A 291 30.00 -5.84 -20.40
N TRP A 292 28.97 -5.50 -19.61
CA TRP A 292 27.58 -5.52 -20.04
C TRP A 292 27.30 -4.42 -21.08
N ASN A 293 27.70 -3.18 -20.80
CA ASN A 293 27.44 -2.04 -21.67
C ASN A 293 28.08 -2.20 -23.07
N GLU A 294 29.31 -2.69 -23.14
CA GLU A 294 30.00 -3.00 -24.40
C GLU A 294 29.31 -4.11 -25.19
N PHE A 295 28.88 -5.18 -24.50
CA PHE A 295 28.11 -6.26 -25.11
C PHE A 295 26.79 -5.74 -25.68
N ALA A 296 26.03 -4.98 -24.90
CA ALA A 296 24.74 -4.46 -25.30
C ALA A 296 24.85 -3.42 -26.43
N THR A 297 25.83 -2.51 -26.36
CA THR A 297 26.08 -1.52 -27.42
C THR A 297 26.46 -2.19 -28.73
N GLY A 298 27.40 -3.14 -28.69
CA GLY A 298 27.84 -3.86 -29.87
C GLY A 298 26.75 -4.76 -30.47
N ARG A 299 25.85 -5.31 -29.63
CA ARG A 299 24.79 -6.21 -30.09
C ARG A 299 23.56 -5.48 -30.59
N PHE A 300 23.00 -4.55 -29.81
CA PHE A 300 21.72 -3.90 -30.10
C PHE A 300 21.84 -2.64 -30.96
N GLY A 301 23.05 -2.30 -31.44
CA GLY A 301 23.29 -1.11 -32.24
C GLY A 301 22.91 0.19 -31.53
N TRP A 302 22.96 0.22 -30.20
CA TRP A 302 22.59 1.39 -29.43
C TRP A 302 23.51 2.56 -29.79
N LYS A 303 22.92 3.66 -30.28
CA LYS A 303 23.68 4.85 -30.64
C LYS A 303 24.32 5.47 -29.40
N PRO A 304 25.65 5.60 -29.35
CA PRO A 304 26.33 6.31 -28.28
C PRO A 304 25.78 7.73 -28.14
N GLY A 305 25.59 8.19 -26.90
CA GLY A 305 25.07 9.54 -26.63
C GLY A 305 23.55 9.69 -26.71
N SER A 306 22.81 8.66 -27.15
CA SER A 306 21.35 8.60 -27.02
C SER A 306 20.93 8.81 -25.56
N ASN A 307 19.89 9.63 -25.32
CA ASN A 307 19.33 9.83 -23.98
C ASN A 307 18.19 8.85 -23.65
N HIS A 308 17.86 7.96 -24.59
CA HIS A 308 16.85 6.93 -24.37
C HIS A 308 17.33 5.89 -23.33
N PRO A 309 16.55 5.59 -22.29
CA PRO A 309 16.91 4.57 -21.31
C PRO A 309 17.01 3.21 -21.99
N ARG A 310 18.02 2.42 -21.59
CA ARG A 310 18.33 1.12 -22.21
C ARG A 310 18.15 -0.04 -21.25
N LEU A 311 18.77 0.04 -20.08
CA LEU A 311 18.55 -0.86 -18.96
C LEU A 311 18.00 -0.07 -17.78
N VAL A 312 16.89 -0.53 -17.22
CA VAL A 312 16.31 0.00 -15.99
C VAL A 312 16.22 -1.13 -14.96
N ILE A 313 16.86 -0.92 -13.82
CA ILE A 313 16.81 -1.81 -12.65
C ILE A 313 15.86 -1.18 -11.63
N GLU A 314 14.86 -1.93 -11.16
CA GLU A 314 13.78 -1.36 -10.35
C GLU A 314 13.69 -2.10 -9.02
N PHE A 315 13.71 -1.34 -7.94
CA PHE A 315 13.48 -1.83 -6.58
C PHE A 315 12.10 -1.36 -6.12
N ASP A 316 11.15 -2.28 -6.07
CA ASP A 316 9.82 -2.05 -5.49
C ASP A 316 9.81 -2.35 -3.99
N GLU A 317 8.91 -1.69 -3.27
CA GLU A 317 8.84 -1.70 -1.81
C GLU A 317 10.16 -1.35 -1.13
N ALA A 318 10.90 -0.40 -1.73
CA ALA A 318 12.26 -0.08 -1.31
C ALA A 318 12.36 0.55 0.09
N HIS A 319 11.24 0.97 0.70
CA HIS A 319 11.22 1.59 2.04
C HIS A 319 11.86 0.70 3.11
N THR A 320 11.99 -0.61 2.87
CA THR A 320 12.73 -1.55 3.73
C THR A 320 14.19 -1.14 3.96
N LEU A 321 14.78 -0.33 3.08
CA LEU A 321 16.18 0.10 3.12
C LEU A 321 16.39 1.49 3.75
N ILE A 322 15.34 2.16 4.23
CA ILE A 322 15.42 3.57 4.62
C ILE A 322 15.89 3.78 6.07
N HIS A 323 15.68 2.80 6.94
CA HIS A 323 15.91 2.96 8.37
C HIS A 323 17.39 2.94 8.72
N LEU A 324 17.76 3.69 9.76
CA LEU A 324 19.12 3.73 10.27
C LEU A 324 19.44 2.39 10.94
N HIS A 325 20.47 1.69 10.46
CA HIS A 325 20.87 0.42 11.03
C HIS A 325 21.90 0.62 12.15
N GLY A 326 21.56 0.19 13.36
CA GLY A 326 22.45 0.21 14.52
C GLY A 326 22.98 1.60 14.90
N ASN A 327 22.26 2.67 14.53
CA ASN A 327 22.71 4.07 14.62
C ASN A 327 24.02 4.38 13.86
N LYS A 328 24.42 3.53 12.90
CA LYS A 328 25.71 3.65 12.20
C LYS A 328 25.56 4.15 10.77
N TYR A 329 24.66 3.56 10.00
CA TYR A 329 24.52 3.88 8.58
C TYR A 329 23.10 3.62 8.07
N ARG A 330 22.73 4.26 6.96
CA ARG A 330 21.47 4.01 6.24
C ARG A 330 21.75 3.09 5.04
N PRO A 331 21.13 1.90 4.95
CA PRO A 331 21.33 0.97 3.83
C PRO A 331 21.08 1.61 2.46
N SER A 332 20.00 2.38 2.32
CA SER A 332 19.67 3.14 1.10
C SER A 332 20.80 4.06 0.64
N THR A 333 21.45 4.79 1.54
CA THR A 333 22.58 5.68 1.19
C THR A 333 23.77 4.89 0.68
N VAL A 334 24.08 3.74 1.29
CA VAL A 334 25.17 2.86 0.83
C VAL A 334 24.85 2.25 -0.54
N LEU A 335 23.62 1.81 -0.75
CA LEU A 335 23.16 1.29 -2.04
C LEU A 335 23.27 2.36 -3.14
N CYS A 336 22.86 3.60 -2.87
CA CYS A 336 22.99 4.72 -3.82
C CYS A 336 24.44 5.03 -4.17
N ARG A 337 25.39 4.88 -3.23
CA ARG A 337 26.82 4.98 -3.53
C ARG A 337 27.28 3.90 -4.51
N ALA A 338 26.85 2.66 -4.32
CA ALA A 338 27.15 1.58 -5.26
C ALA A 338 26.57 1.85 -6.66
N ILE A 339 25.37 2.43 -6.74
CA ILE A 339 24.76 2.81 -8.03
C ILE A 339 25.55 3.90 -8.74
N ARG A 340 26.08 4.88 -7.99
CA ARG A 340 26.92 5.95 -8.54
C ARG A 340 28.14 5.39 -9.29
N GLU A 341 28.74 4.31 -8.80
CA GLU A 341 29.94 3.71 -9.41
C GLU A 341 29.75 3.23 -10.85
N PHE A 342 28.53 2.80 -11.23
CA PHE A 342 28.23 2.36 -12.59
C PHE A 342 27.31 3.31 -13.36
N SER A 343 26.95 4.47 -12.78
CA SER A 343 26.09 5.47 -13.42
C SER A 343 26.69 6.12 -14.67
N VAL A 344 27.99 5.91 -14.92
CA VAL A 344 28.68 6.33 -16.16
C VAL A 344 28.16 5.57 -17.39
N PHE A 345 27.59 4.39 -17.18
CA PHE A 345 27.02 3.55 -18.22
C PHE A 345 25.51 3.82 -18.41
N ASP A 346 24.90 3.24 -19.44
CA ASP A 346 23.48 3.47 -19.77
C ASP A 346 22.53 2.59 -18.93
N VAL A 347 22.64 2.74 -17.61
CA VAL A 347 21.86 2.00 -16.60
C VAL A 347 21.19 2.99 -15.65
N TRP A 348 19.86 2.89 -15.53
CA TRP A 348 19.05 3.64 -14.57
C TRP A 348 18.57 2.73 -13.45
N VAL A 349 18.50 3.28 -12.23
CA VAL A 349 17.92 2.57 -11.08
C VAL A 349 16.71 3.33 -10.53
N LEU A 350 15.57 2.64 -10.37
CA LEU A 350 14.33 3.22 -9.85
C LEU A 350 13.99 2.63 -8.49
N PHE A 351 13.53 3.48 -7.57
CA PHE A 351 13.08 3.05 -6.24
C PHE A 351 11.60 3.37 -6.04
N ALA A 352 10.73 2.37 -5.95
CA ALA A 352 9.30 2.57 -5.71
C ALA A 352 8.90 2.24 -4.27
N SER A 353 8.00 3.05 -3.72
CA SER A 353 7.34 2.77 -2.44
C SER A 353 6.06 3.60 -2.26
N THR A 354 5.23 3.20 -1.30
CA THR A 354 4.12 4.01 -0.79
C THR A 354 4.58 5.10 0.16
N THR A 355 5.75 4.95 0.79
CA THR A 355 6.30 5.92 1.74
C THR A 355 7.04 7.05 1.02
N PRO A 356 6.63 8.33 1.16
CA PRO A 356 7.31 9.45 0.51
C PRO A 356 8.77 9.63 0.89
N GLN A 357 9.18 9.13 2.05
CA GLN A 357 10.57 9.14 2.49
C GLN A 357 11.49 8.37 1.54
N VAL A 358 10.98 7.48 0.68
CA VAL A 358 11.82 6.85 -0.38
C VAL A 358 12.35 7.86 -1.38
N ALA A 359 11.75 9.06 -1.48
CA ALA A 359 12.39 10.17 -2.17
C ALA A 359 13.78 10.47 -1.56
N ASP A 360 13.97 10.30 -0.26
CA ASP A 360 15.14 10.75 0.51
C ASP A 360 16.29 9.74 0.61
N PHE A 361 16.35 8.73 -0.24
CA PHE A 361 17.44 7.72 -0.23
C PHE A 361 18.85 8.32 -0.35
N PHE A 362 18.94 9.57 -0.78
CA PHE A 362 20.19 10.31 -0.93
C PHE A 362 20.43 11.38 0.15
N ALA A 363 19.59 11.50 1.18
CA ALA A 363 19.84 12.46 2.27
C ALA A 363 21.12 12.07 3.04
N PRO A 364 21.96 13.05 3.48
CA PRO A 364 23.22 12.77 4.17
C PRO A 364 23.04 11.84 5.38
N ALA A 365 23.95 10.86 5.52
CA ALA A 365 23.81 9.74 6.45
C ALA A 365 23.77 10.12 7.96
N ILE A 366 24.07 11.36 8.34
CA ILE A 366 24.29 11.76 9.75
C ILE A 366 23.57 13.07 10.13
N SER A 367 22.86 13.72 9.21
CA SER A 367 22.08 14.89 9.60
C SER A 367 20.78 14.44 10.27
N HIS A 368 20.47 14.97 11.46
CA HIS A 368 19.14 14.86 12.07
C HIS A 368 18.04 15.00 11.01
N ASP A 369 16.91 14.31 11.16
CA ASP A 369 15.81 14.33 10.17
C ASP A 369 15.28 15.75 9.83
N SER A 370 15.70 16.78 10.56
CA SER A 370 15.44 18.21 10.34
C SER A 370 16.48 18.94 9.47
N LEU A 371 17.69 18.42 9.27
CA LEU A 371 18.80 19.08 8.55
C LEU A 371 18.94 18.60 7.10
N ARG A 372 17.80 18.36 6.43
CA ARG A 372 17.63 17.85 5.04
C ARG A 372 18.18 18.78 3.95
N VAL A 373 19.43 19.21 4.05
CA VAL A 373 20.08 20.10 3.09
C VAL A 373 20.99 19.25 2.21
N PRO A 374 20.70 19.10 0.91
CA PRO A 374 21.66 18.59 -0.05
C PRO A 374 22.93 19.42 0.04
N ALA A 375 24.12 18.80 -0.03
CA ALA A 375 25.33 19.60 -0.14
C ALA A 375 25.23 20.50 -1.40
N GLU A 376 25.72 21.74 -1.32
CA GLU A 376 25.70 22.66 -2.46
C GLU A 376 26.27 21.97 -3.72
N GLY A 377 25.44 21.86 -4.77
CA GLY A 377 25.81 21.24 -6.05
C GLY A 377 25.27 19.81 -6.31
N GLU A 378 24.53 19.18 -5.39
CA GLU A 378 23.96 17.85 -5.60
C GLU A 378 22.58 17.89 -6.33
N LEU A 379 22.53 17.45 -7.59
CA LEU A 379 21.29 17.41 -8.39
C LEU A 379 20.38 16.24 -8.00
N LEU A 380 19.47 16.45 -7.06
CA LEU A 380 18.45 15.45 -6.73
C LEU A 380 17.40 15.37 -7.84
N PHE A 381 17.38 14.26 -8.61
CA PHE A 381 16.32 14.03 -9.58
C PHE A 381 14.95 14.02 -8.88
N PRO A 382 13.93 14.73 -9.40
CA PRO A 382 12.62 14.78 -8.78
C PRO A 382 11.98 13.39 -8.78
N PRO A 383 11.24 13.01 -7.73
CA PRO A 383 10.53 11.74 -7.74
C PRO A 383 9.39 11.75 -8.76
N TYR A 384 9.10 10.61 -9.36
CA TYR A 384 7.96 10.44 -10.26
C TYR A 384 6.68 10.18 -9.45
N VAL A 385 5.67 11.03 -9.63
CA VAL A 385 4.40 10.98 -8.87
C VAL A 385 3.14 10.92 -9.75
N HIS A 386 3.30 10.97 -11.08
CA HIS A 386 2.20 11.21 -12.03
C HIS A 386 1.62 9.91 -12.61
N PHE A 387 0.64 9.33 -11.93
CA PHE A 387 0.02 8.06 -12.35
C PHE A 387 -1.28 8.23 -13.15
N GLY A 388 -1.84 9.44 -13.23
CA GLY A 388 -3.17 9.66 -13.80
C GLY A 388 -4.30 9.20 -12.88
N TRP A 389 -5.54 9.38 -13.32
CA TRP A 389 -6.77 9.08 -12.59
C TRP A 389 -7.85 8.62 -13.59
N ASP A 390 -8.85 7.84 -13.15
CA ASP A 390 -10.01 7.46 -13.97
C ASP A 390 -9.64 6.70 -15.27
N GLN A 391 -8.53 5.97 -15.28
CA GLN A 391 -8.01 5.27 -16.47
C GLN A 391 -8.99 4.22 -17.02
N ASN A 392 -9.88 3.72 -16.15
CA ASN A 392 -10.87 2.70 -16.46
C ASN A 392 -12.29 3.27 -16.57
N ALA A 393 -12.48 4.58 -16.40
CA ALA A 393 -13.78 5.21 -16.39
C ALA A 393 -14.52 4.96 -17.71
N MET A 394 -15.81 4.66 -17.60
CA MET A 394 -16.67 4.53 -18.77
C MET A 394 -16.91 5.91 -19.40
N ASN A 395 -17.14 5.92 -20.72
CA ASN A 395 -17.59 7.13 -21.38
C ASN A 395 -18.95 7.56 -20.79
N THR A 396 -19.01 8.77 -20.23
CA THR A 396 -20.20 9.30 -19.53
C THR A 396 -21.44 9.35 -20.42
N THR A 397 -21.28 9.46 -21.74
CA THR A 397 -22.40 9.42 -22.71
C THR A 397 -23.08 8.06 -22.80
N LYS A 398 -22.42 7.00 -22.30
CA LYS A 398 -22.92 5.62 -22.32
C LYS A 398 -23.44 5.16 -20.96
N VAL A 399 -23.37 6.01 -19.93
CA VAL A 399 -23.78 5.69 -18.56
C VAL A 399 -25.13 6.33 -18.31
N ARG A 400 -26.12 5.52 -17.93
CA ARG A 400 -27.45 5.99 -17.55
C ARG A 400 -27.40 6.59 -16.14
N PRO A 401 -28.22 7.61 -15.83
CA PRO A 401 -28.19 8.27 -14.52
C PRO A 401 -28.34 7.33 -13.30
N HIS A 402 -29.06 6.21 -13.42
CA HIS A 402 -29.23 5.26 -12.32
C HIS A 402 -28.02 4.33 -12.12
N GLU A 403 -27.14 4.21 -13.11
CA GLU A 403 -25.94 3.34 -13.07
C GLU A 403 -24.79 4.01 -12.31
N VAL A 404 -24.85 5.33 -12.06
CA VAL A 404 -23.78 6.07 -11.39
C VAL A 404 -23.55 5.64 -9.93
N SER A 405 -24.56 5.01 -9.32
CA SER A 405 -24.49 4.43 -7.97
C SER A 405 -24.11 2.96 -7.94
N GLU A 406 -24.03 2.31 -9.11
CA GLU A 406 -23.68 0.90 -9.20
C GLU A 406 -22.18 0.70 -8.96
N PHE A 407 -21.86 -0.35 -8.21
CA PHE A 407 -20.49 -0.70 -7.90
C PHE A 407 -19.64 -0.88 -9.17
N GLU A 408 -20.24 -1.44 -10.23
CA GLU A 408 -19.56 -1.66 -11.52
C GLU A 408 -19.00 -0.38 -12.15
N TYR A 409 -19.74 0.71 -12.02
CA TYR A 409 -19.31 2.01 -12.49
C TYR A 409 -18.32 2.64 -11.50
N ILE A 410 -18.64 2.62 -10.21
CA ILE A 410 -17.84 3.24 -9.15
C ILE A 410 -16.43 2.65 -9.07
N ALA A 411 -16.27 1.33 -9.18
CA ALA A 411 -14.98 0.66 -9.11
C ALA A 411 -14.03 1.05 -10.26
N ARG A 412 -14.55 1.63 -11.35
CA ARG A 412 -13.76 2.11 -12.49
C ARG A 412 -13.30 3.55 -12.35
N LEU A 413 -13.87 4.28 -11.40
CA LEU A 413 -13.48 5.64 -11.06
C LEU A 413 -12.35 5.62 -10.03
N GLY A 414 -11.46 6.59 -10.10
CA GLY A 414 -10.33 6.74 -9.23
C GLY A 414 -9.10 5.95 -9.66
N ARG A 415 -8.48 5.30 -8.68
CA ARG A 415 -7.26 4.49 -8.89
C ARG A 415 -7.62 3.11 -9.47
N PRO A 416 -6.74 2.49 -10.28
CA PRO A 416 -7.01 1.21 -10.95
C PRO A 416 -7.16 0.01 -10.00
N LEU A 417 -6.79 0.15 -8.72
CA LEU A 417 -6.92 -0.92 -7.72
C LEU A 417 -8.33 -1.51 -7.66
N TRP A 418 -9.38 -0.69 -7.65
CA TRP A 418 -10.72 -1.16 -7.35
C TRP A 418 -11.28 -2.07 -8.44
N VAL A 419 -11.20 -1.63 -9.71
CA VAL A 419 -11.57 -2.48 -10.85
C VAL A 419 -10.68 -3.72 -10.94
N SER A 420 -9.42 -3.64 -10.50
CA SER A 420 -8.52 -4.80 -10.52
C SER A 420 -8.95 -5.90 -9.53
N LEU A 421 -9.66 -5.55 -8.45
CA LEU A 421 -10.20 -6.50 -7.48
C LEU A 421 -11.54 -7.11 -7.93
N LYS A 422 -12.13 -6.62 -9.03
CA LYS A 422 -13.40 -7.15 -9.55
C LYS A 422 -13.24 -8.59 -10.05
N GLY A 423 -14.22 -9.44 -9.71
CA GLY A 423 -14.29 -10.86 -10.12
C GLY A 423 -13.22 -11.75 -9.46
N ARG A 424 -12.59 -11.22 -8.42
CA ARG A 424 -11.37 -11.74 -7.79
C ARG A 424 -11.49 -11.83 -6.27
N VAL A 425 -12.31 -10.96 -5.70
CA VAL A 425 -12.81 -11.10 -4.33
C VAL A 425 -14.24 -11.61 -4.35
N SER A 426 -14.66 -12.22 -3.23
CA SER A 426 -15.92 -12.95 -3.09
C SER A 426 -17.17 -12.10 -3.30
N SER A 427 -17.10 -10.78 -3.09
CA SER A 427 -18.22 -9.86 -3.25
C SER A 427 -17.79 -8.40 -3.35
N GLU A 428 -18.70 -7.52 -3.77
CA GLU A 428 -18.50 -6.07 -3.76
C GLU A 428 -18.28 -5.52 -2.34
N ASN A 429 -18.96 -6.10 -1.35
CA ASN A 429 -18.74 -5.81 0.06
C ASN A 429 -17.29 -6.10 0.49
N ALA A 430 -16.66 -7.15 -0.05
CA ALA A 430 -15.25 -7.43 0.22
C ALA A 430 -14.34 -6.30 -0.31
N VAL A 431 -14.63 -5.75 -1.50
CA VAL A 431 -13.88 -4.59 -2.03
C VAL A 431 -14.06 -3.36 -1.14
N LEU A 432 -15.29 -3.10 -0.68
CA LEU A 432 -15.59 -1.98 0.21
C LEU A 432 -14.90 -2.13 1.58
N ASN A 433 -14.86 -3.34 2.14
CA ASN A 433 -14.12 -3.62 3.37
C ASN A 433 -12.61 -3.39 3.18
N ILE A 434 -12.03 -3.79 2.06
CA ILE A 434 -10.63 -3.48 1.73
C ILE A 434 -10.42 -1.96 1.63
N ALA A 435 -11.37 -1.23 1.05
CA ALA A 435 -11.31 0.23 0.97
C ALA A 435 -11.32 0.87 2.38
N CYS A 436 -12.19 0.41 3.28
CA CYS A 436 -12.20 0.78 4.69
C CYS A 436 -10.87 0.49 5.38
N GLU A 437 -10.36 -0.74 5.28
CA GLU A 437 -9.10 -1.17 5.90
C GLU A 437 -7.92 -0.34 5.40
N LYS A 438 -7.84 -0.10 4.09
CA LYS A 438 -6.78 0.70 3.48
C LYS A 438 -6.87 2.18 3.83
N LEU A 439 -8.08 2.71 4.01
CA LEU A 439 -8.28 4.11 4.43
C LEU A 439 -7.86 4.31 5.90
N CYS A 440 -8.17 3.37 6.77
CA CYS A 440 -7.86 3.46 8.21
C CYS A 440 -6.49 2.87 8.59
N LYS A 441 -5.84 2.14 7.68
CA LYS A 441 -4.64 1.32 7.96
C LYS A 441 -4.87 0.27 9.06
N ASN A 442 -6.13 -0.11 9.29
CA ASN A 442 -6.52 -1.00 10.37
C ASN A 442 -7.89 -1.62 10.04
N ARG A 443 -8.20 -2.77 10.63
CA ARG A 443 -9.49 -3.45 10.48
C ARG A 443 -10.62 -2.69 11.17
N SER A 444 -10.31 -2.03 12.28
CA SER A 444 -11.23 -1.16 13.00
C SER A 444 -10.83 0.30 12.87
N TYR A 445 -11.84 1.16 12.81
CA TYR A 445 -11.66 2.59 12.83
C TYR A 445 -11.60 3.10 14.26
N ASN A 446 -10.58 3.91 14.55
CA ASN A 446 -10.48 4.69 15.78
C ASN A 446 -10.74 6.17 15.47
N PRO A 447 -11.91 6.72 15.81
CA PRO A 447 -12.25 8.12 15.56
C PRO A 447 -11.41 9.12 16.35
N THR A 448 -10.76 8.69 17.43
CA THR A 448 -9.82 9.53 18.21
C THR A 448 -8.40 9.54 17.66
N ASP A 449 -8.06 8.60 16.76
CA ASP A 449 -6.77 8.62 16.08
C ASP A 449 -6.74 9.74 15.03
N ARG A 450 -5.85 10.71 15.23
CA ARG A 450 -5.72 11.88 14.36
C ARG A 450 -5.52 11.53 12.89
N ASN A 451 -4.72 10.51 12.56
CA ASN A 451 -4.44 10.17 11.15
C ASN A 451 -5.66 9.51 10.50
N GLN A 452 -6.34 8.61 11.22
CA GLN A 452 -7.55 7.96 10.73
C GLN A 452 -8.70 8.95 10.57
N ALA A 453 -8.96 9.79 11.59
CA ALA A 453 -10.00 10.81 11.56
C ALA A 453 -9.84 11.77 10.37
N LEU A 454 -8.64 12.34 10.19
CA LEU A 454 -8.37 13.25 9.06
C LEU A 454 -8.32 12.53 7.71
N ALA A 455 -8.04 11.23 7.68
CA ALA A 455 -8.13 10.45 6.45
C ALA A 455 -9.57 10.21 6.02
N VAL A 456 -10.41 9.76 6.95
CA VAL A 456 -11.84 9.52 6.75
C VAL A 456 -12.54 10.83 6.34
N LEU A 457 -12.38 11.90 7.13
CA LEU A 457 -12.92 13.21 6.76
C LEU A 457 -12.28 13.76 5.48
N GLY A 458 -11.00 13.49 5.25
CA GLY A 458 -10.30 13.90 4.03
C GLY A 458 -10.91 13.29 2.78
N ALA A 459 -11.17 11.99 2.79
CA ALA A 459 -11.79 11.26 1.69
C ALA A 459 -13.26 11.66 1.49
N ARG A 460 -13.99 11.99 2.58
CA ARG A 460 -15.40 12.40 2.51
C ARG A 460 -15.58 13.87 2.13
N LEU A 461 -14.87 14.79 2.78
CA LEU A 461 -15.07 16.23 2.72
C LEU A 461 -14.01 16.98 1.89
N CYS A 462 -13.03 16.27 1.32
CA CYS A 462 -11.92 16.84 0.55
C CYS A 462 -11.11 17.87 1.36
N LEU A 463 -10.59 17.45 2.53
CA LEU A 463 -9.80 18.30 3.42
C LEU A 463 -8.46 18.72 2.79
N ALA A 464 -8.21 20.02 2.78
CA ALA A 464 -6.93 20.60 2.40
C ALA A 464 -6.04 20.75 3.65
N ILE A 465 -4.78 20.32 3.53
CA ILE A 465 -3.78 20.44 4.60
C ILE A 465 -2.87 21.61 4.25
N ARG A 466 -2.73 22.55 5.20
CA ARG A 466 -1.97 23.77 5.03
C ARG A 466 -0.50 23.46 4.81
N ARG A 467 0.04 23.95 3.70
CA ARG A 467 1.49 23.93 3.45
C ARG A 467 2.19 24.93 4.38
N GLY A 468 3.30 24.54 5.00
CA GLY A 468 4.04 25.40 5.92
C GLY A 468 3.74 25.13 7.40
N HIS A 469 2.66 24.42 7.72
CA HIS A 469 2.40 23.99 9.10
C HIS A 469 3.45 22.96 9.55
N LEU A 470 3.91 23.05 10.79
CA LEU A 470 5.02 22.23 11.32
C LEU A 470 4.77 20.72 11.15
N GLU A 471 3.53 20.29 11.38
CA GLU A 471 3.14 18.89 11.35
C GLU A 471 2.61 18.42 9.98
N SER A 472 2.41 19.35 9.03
CA SER A 472 1.79 19.02 7.72
C SER A 472 2.57 17.98 6.94
N ASN A 473 3.91 18.04 6.95
CA ASN A 473 4.76 17.11 6.21
C ASN A 473 4.74 15.70 6.80
N GLU A 474 4.79 15.58 8.13
CA GLU A 474 4.74 14.28 8.80
C GLU A 474 3.38 13.62 8.55
N PHE A 475 2.29 14.38 8.71
CA PHE A 475 0.96 13.91 8.39
C PHE A 475 0.82 13.52 6.92
N ASN A 476 1.25 14.36 5.99
CA ASN A 476 1.19 14.07 4.55
C ASN A 476 1.94 12.78 4.20
N THR A 477 3.11 12.58 4.81
CA THR A 477 3.91 11.37 4.64
C THR A 477 3.13 10.13 5.12
N LYS A 478 2.55 10.19 6.33
CA LYS A 478 1.72 9.10 6.88
C LYS A 478 0.46 8.87 6.04
N ALA A 479 -0.22 9.93 5.65
CA ALA A 479 -1.47 9.86 4.89
C ALA A 479 -1.29 9.23 3.51
N VAL A 480 -0.20 9.56 2.80
CA VAL A 480 0.12 8.92 1.50
C VAL A 480 0.48 7.46 1.67
N ALA A 481 1.32 7.15 2.66
CA ALA A 481 1.84 5.80 2.89
C ALA A 481 0.78 4.82 3.40
N SER A 482 -0.13 5.31 4.25
CA SER A 482 -0.99 4.46 5.09
C SER A 482 -2.49 4.69 4.92
N HIS A 483 -2.92 5.82 4.36
CA HIS A 483 -4.34 6.21 4.36
C HIS A 483 -4.87 6.57 2.98
N MET A 484 -4.30 5.99 1.92
CA MET A 484 -4.77 6.15 0.54
C MET A 484 -4.73 7.60 -0.02
N ARG A 485 -4.13 8.57 0.68
CA ARG A 485 -4.03 9.95 0.22
C ARG A 485 -3.08 10.07 -0.97
N ILE A 486 -3.40 10.90 -1.95
CA ILE A 486 -2.58 11.05 -3.16
C ILE A 486 -1.57 12.17 -2.99
N LEU A 487 -0.32 11.88 -3.35
CA LEU A 487 0.74 12.86 -3.46
C LEU A 487 0.61 13.62 -4.78
N LYS A 488 0.36 14.92 -4.71
CA LYS A 488 0.17 15.81 -5.87
C LYS A 488 1.50 16.37 -6.38
N SER A 489 2.36 16.82 -5.47
CA SER A 489 3.67 17.40 -5.79
C SER A 489 4.61 17.39 -4.60
N ILE A 490 5.91 17.36 -4.88
CA ILE A 490 6.99 17.56 -3.91
C ILE A 490 7.82 18.75 -4.38
N THR A 491 8.25 19.61 -3.46
CA THR A 491 9.17 20.72 -3.81
C THR A 491 10.53 20.20 -4.27
N PRO A 492 11.29 20.95 -5.09
CA PRO A 492 12.62 20.52 -5.55
C PRO A 492 13.58 20.15 -4.40
N ASN A 493 13.52 20.88 -3.29
CA ASN A 493 14.30 20.61 -2.07
C ASN A 493 13.70 19.51 -1.17
N ARG A 494 12.60 18.87 -1.58
CA ARG A 494 11.89 17.79 -0.89
C ARG A 494 11.36 18.11 0.51
N LEU A 495 11.43 19.37 0.93
CA LEU A 495 10.97 19.81 2.24
C LEU A 495 9.46 19.86 2.36
N TRP A 496 8.72 20.08 1.27
CA TRP A 496 7.27 20.24 1.33
C TRP A 496 6.57 19.32 0.35
N GLN A 497 5.49 18.71 0.83
CA GLN A 497 4.60 17.86 0.05
C GLN A 497 3.22 18.50 -0.03
N THR A 498 2.59 18.40 -1.19
CA THR A 498 1.17 18.74 -1.35
C THR A 498 0.43 17.45 -1.67
N THR A 499 -0.62 17.18 -0.90
CA THR A 499 -1.38 15.93 -0.99
C THR A 499 -2.88 16.23 -1.01
N ILE A 500 -3.65 15.35 -1.63
CA ILE A 500 -5.10 15.50 -1.79
C ILE A 500 -5.78 14.14 -1.66
N TYR A 501 -7.09 14.15 -1.38
CA TYR A 501 -7.99 13.07 -1.75
C TYR A 501 -8.72 13.52 -3.03
N PRO A 502 -8.35 13.01 -4.21
CA PRO A 502 -9.13 13.27 -5.42
C PRO A 502 -10.52 12.63 -5.32
N SER A 503 -11.41 12.97 -6.25
CA SER A 503 -12.72 12.32 -6.32
C SER A 503 -12.55 10.81 -6.53
N GLU A 504 -13.00 10.03 -5.53
CA GLU A 504 -12.90 8.57 -5.52
C GLU A 504 -14.11 8.02 -4.77
N PRO A 505 -15.23 7.77 -5.47
CA PRO A 505 -16.51 7.50 -4.82
C PRO A 505 -16.49 6.29 -3.89
N LEU A 506 -15.70 5.25 -4.22
CA LEU A 506 -15.54 4.09 -3.34
C LEU A 506 -14.91 4.46 -1.99
N LEU A 507 -13.84 5.28 -1.97
CA LEU A 507 -13.25 5.75 -0.73
C LEU A 507 -14.16 6.73 0.01
N ALA A 508 -14.92 7.56 -0.71
CA ALA A 508 -15.89 8.46 -0.09
C ALA A 508 -17.07 7.70 0.56
N CYS A 509 -17.45 6.53 0.01
CA CYS A 509 -18.41 5.62 0.62
C CYS A 509 -17.81 4.91 1.84
N ALA A 510 -16.59 4.37 1.72
CA ALA A 510 -15.87 3.78 2.84
C ALA A 510 -15.73 4.78 4.01
N ALA A 511 -15.40 6.04 3.72
CA ALA A 511 -15.33 7.09 4.73
C ALA A 511 -16.67 7.36 5.43
N ALA A 512 -17.78 7.43 4.68
CA ALA A 512 -19.10 7.60 5.27
C ALA A 512 -19.46 6.42 6.20
N ILE A 513 -19.15 5.19 5.81
CA ILE A 513 -19.33 4.00 6.66
C ILE A 513 -18.56 4.16 7.97
N GLN A 514 -17.31 4.60 7.93
CA GLN A 514 -16.50 4.75 9.14
C GLN A 514 -16.99 5.88 10.05
N LEU A 515 -17.36 7.04 9.49
CA LEU A 515 -17.92 8.17 10.26
C LEU A 515 -19.14 7.79 11.10
N HIS A 516 -19.92 6.82 10.63
CA HIS A 516 -21.16 6.39 11.26
C HIS A 516 -21.11 4.93 11.74
N SER A 517 -19.91 4.42 12.02
CA SER A 517 -19.70 3.06 12.51
C SER A 517 -20.22 2.85 13.95
N THR A 518 -20.23 3.92 14.76
CA THR A 518 -20.86 3.96 16.09
C THR A 518 -21.64 5.27 16.26
N SER A 519 -22.45 5.37 17.33
CA SER A 519 -23.19 6.60 17.65
C SER A 519 -22.29 7.79 17.96
N GLU A 520 -21.10 7.56 18.53
CA GLU A 520 -20.15 8.61 18.92
C GLU A 520 -19.11 8.91 17.85
N SER A 521 -18.86 7.99 16.90
CA SER A 521 -17.77 8.11 15.92
C SER A 521 -17.78 9.45 15.19
N LEU A 522 -18.94 9.92 14.74
CA LEU A 522 -19.04 11.19 14.02
C LEU A 522 -18.60 12.35 14.91
N LYS A 523 -19.08 12.40 16.16
CA LYS A 523 -18.78 13.46 17.11
C LYS A 523 -17.30 13.50 17.43
N GLU A 524 -16.72 12.37 17.83
CA GLU A 524 -15.29 12.24 18.17
C GLU A 524 -14.40 12.63 16.98
N THR A 525 -14.80 12.24 15.76
CA THR A 525 -14.06 12.58 14.53
C THR A 525 -14.13 14.08 14.23
N LEU A 526 -15.27 14.72 14.48
CA LEU A 526 -15.44 16.17 14.32
C LEU A 526 -14.70 16.98 15.39
N GLU A 527 -14.55 16.44 16.60
CA GLU A 527 -13.70 17.04 17.64
C GLU A 527 -12.25 17.08 17.19
N VAL A 528 -11.73 15.97 16.65
CA VAL A 528 -10.38 15.93 16.05
C VAL A 528 -10.24 16.94 14.90
N LEU A 529 -11.26 17.08 14.04
CA LEU A 529 -11.25 18.08 12.97
C LEU A 529 -11.18 19.51 13.53
N SER A 530 -12.00 19.79 14.54
CA SER A 530 -12.04 21.09 15.20
C SER A 530 -10.66 21.46 15.75
N ASP A 531 -10.01 20.54 16.46
CA ASP A 531 -8.66 20.76 17.01
C ASP A 531 -7.66 21.08 15.90
N ASN A 532 -7.69 20.36 14.78
CA ASN A 532 -6.76 20.57 13.66
C ASN A 532 -7.06 21.83 12.84
N ILE A 533 -8.30 22.35 12.89
CA ILE A 533 -8.65 23.66 12.34
C ILE A 533 -8.13 24.77 13.25
N LEU A 534 -8.31 24.64 14.56
CA LEU A 534 -7.85 25.61 15.56
C LEU A 534 -6.33 25.70 15.60
N ASP A 535 -5.64 24.57 15.46
CA ASP A 535 -4.18 24.47 15.27
C ASP A 535 -3.71 25.07 13.94
N GLY A 536 -4.62 25.23 12.96
CA GLY A 536 -4.33 25.84 11.67
C GLY A 536 -3.70 24.89 10.66
N MET A 537 -3.66 23.59 10.95
CA MET A 537 -3.18 22.56 10.04
C MET A 537 -4.18 22.26 8.91
N VAL A 538 -5.49 22.29 9.19
CA VAL A 538 -6.55 22.08 8.20
C VAL A 538 -7.07 23.41 7.67
N GLU A 539 -7.14 23.54 6.35
CA GLU A 539 -7.70 24.72 5.70
C GLU A 539 -9.24 24.62 5.62
N THR A 540 -9.92 25.69 6.05
CA THR A 540 -11.40 25.77 6.05
C THR A 540 -11.99 26.28 4.73
N GLY A 541 -11.13 26.71 3.81
CA GLY A 541 -11.53 27.36 2.56
C GLY A 541 -12.08 28.77 2.78
N ASN A 542 -12.66 29.34 1.73
CA ASN A 542 -13.25 30.68 1.80
C ASN A 542 -14.70 30.62 2.28
N ARG A 543 -15.11 31.60 3.11
CA ARG A 543 -16.53 31.89 3.40
C ARG A 543 -17.37 30.65 3.82
N GLY A 544 -16.84 29.79 4.68
CA GLY A 544 -17.58 28.62 5.20
C GLY A 544 -17.71 27.45 4.23
N GLU A 545 -16.84 27.36 3.22
CA GLU A 545 -16.83 26.27 2.24
C GLU A 545 -16.73 24.88 2.89
N LEU A 546 -15.82 24.68 3.86
CA LEU A 546 -15.70 23.40 4.56
C LEU A 546 -16.97 23.07 5.36
N VAL A 547 -17.54 24.03 6.07
CA VAL A 547 -18.77 23.85 6.85
C VAL A 547 -19.93 23.48 5.94
N SER A 548 -20.07 24.18 4.82
CA SER A 548 -21.14 23.91 3.84
C SER A 548 -21.03 22.50 3.25
N ARG A 549 -19.82 22.07 2.88
CA ARG A 549 -19.56 20.68 2.44
C ARG A 549 -19.88 19.67 3.53
N GLY A 550 -19.49 19.95 4.77
CA GLY A 550 -19.78 19.11 5.94
C GLY A 550 -21.28 18.92 6.14
N LEU A 551 -22.06 20.01 6.22
CA LEU A 551 -23.51 19.96 6.41
C LEU A 551 -24.22 19.16 5.31
N LEU A 552 -23.86 19.38 4.05
CA LEU A 552 -24.49 18.68 2.92
C LEU A 552 -24.14 17.19 2.90
N LEU A 553 -22.87 16.85 3.09
CA LEU A 553 -22.40 15.46 2.94
C LEU A 553 -22.73 14.60 4.16
N ILE A 554 -22.55 15.12 5.37
CA ILE A 554 -22.91 14.41 6.62
C ILE A 554 -24.42 14.35 6.75
N GLY A 555 -25.14 15.43 6.40
CA GLY A 555 -26.60 15.41 6.35
C GLY A 555 -27.11 14.34 5.39
N LYS A 556 -26.53 14.23 4.19
CA LYS A 556 -26.86 13.14 3.25
C LYS A 556 -26.61 11.77 3.89
N ASP A 557 -25.48 11.59 4.57
CA ASP A 557 -25.12 10.32 5.20
C ASP A 557 -26.14 9.90 6.28
N LEU A 558 -26.58 10.85 7.11
CA LEU A 558 -27.63 10.63 8.11
C LEU A 558 -28.98 10.31 7.46
N PHE A 559 -29.34 11.01 6.38
CA PHE A 559 -30.58 10.75 5.64
C PHE A 559 -30.60 9.36 4.99
N VAL A 560 -29.51 8.94 4.34
CA VAL A 560 -29.41 7.57 3.78
C VAL A 560 -29.61 6.50 4.87
N ARG A 561 -29.10 6.75 6.08
CA ARG A 561 -29.25 5.84 7.23
C ARG A 561 -30.67 5.83 7.79
N SER A 562 -31.35 6.97 7.83
CA SER A 562 -32.75 7.04 8.31
C SER A 562 -33.70 6.26 7.41
N LEU A 563 -33.42 6.20 6.10
CA LEU A 563 -34.12 5.35 5.14
C LEU A 563 -33.87 3.83 5.33
N GLY A 564 -32.96 3.45 6.23
CA GLY A 564 -32.59 2.06 6.49
C GLY A 564 -31.66 1.43 5.44
N LEU A 565 -31.12 2.25 4.54
CA LEU A 565 -30.33 1.80 3.39
C LEU A 565 -28.85 1.50 3.74
N ALA A 566 -28.40 1.88 4.95
CA ALA A 566 -27.01 1.79 5.37
C ALA A 566 -26.86 1.33 6.84
N ARG A 567 -27.58 0.27 7.25
CA ARG A 567 -27.61 -0.16 8.67
C ARG A 567 -26.43 -1.04 9.12
N THR A 568 -25.75 -1.82 8.26
CA THR A 568 -24.56 -2.62 8.64
C THR A 568 -23.64 -3.03 7.46
N PRO A 569 -22.30 -3.22 7.68
CA PRO A 569 -21.30 -3.74 6.72
C PRO A 569 -21.73 -4.95 5.89
N ALA A 570 -22.53 -5.82 6.48
CA ALA A 570 -22.96 -7.06 5.86
C ALA A 570 -24.00 -6.87 4.73
N LYS A 571 -24.68 -5.72 4.64
CA LYS A 571 -25.80 -5.49 3.70
C LYS A 571 -25.57 -4.36 2.68
N TYR A 572 -24.36 -3.78 2.59
CA TYR A 572 -24.09 -2.56 1.80
C TYR A 572 -24.04 -2.72 0.27
N ALA A 573 -24.27 -3.92 -0.27
CA ALA A 573 -24.38 -4.14 -1.71
C ALA A 573 -25.66 -4.93 -2.06
N GLU A 574 -26.75 -4.70 -1.33
CA GLU A 574 -28.06 -5.19 -1.78
C GLU A 574 -28.36 -4.59 -3.17
N ASN A 575 -28.41 -5.46 -4.20
CA ASN A 575 -28.60 -5.12 -5.62
C ASN A 575 -27.45 -4.39 -6.32
N GLY A 576 -26.20 -4.52 -5.84
CA GLY A 576 -25.01 -4.04 -6.56
C GLY A 576 -24.77 -2.53 -6.49
N LYS A 577 -25.41 -1.84 -5.54
CA LYS A 577 -25.32 -0.38 -5.33
C LYS A 577 -24.70 -0.06 -3.98
N LEU A 578 -23.83 0.95 -3.94
CA LEU A 578 -23.20 1.41 -2.71
C LEU A 578 -24.08 2.48 -2.03
N PRO A 579 -24.38 2.35 -0.72
CA PRO A 579 -25.44 3.09 -0.08
C PRO A 579 -25.19 4.60 -0.03
N ASP A 580 -23.98 5.01 0.36
CA ASP A 580 -23.63 6.44 0.43
C ASP A 580 -23.39 7.06 -0.97
N CYS A 581 -23.37 6.24 -2.02
CA CYS A 581 -23.32 6.66 -3.42
C CYS A 581 -24.69 6.70 -4.11
N MET A 582 -25.76 6.24 -3.45
CA MET A 582 -27.09 6.26 -4.04
C MET A 582 -27.61 7.70 -4.24
N SER A 583 -28.44 7.84 -5.27
CA SER A 583 -29.23 9.05 -5.51
C SER A 583 -30.30 9.20 -4.44
N VAL A 584 -30.39 10.37 -3.83
CA VAL A 584 -31.45 10.72 -2.87
C VAL A 584 -32.29 11.85 -3.44
N SER A 585 -33.58 11.88 -3.09
CA SER A 585 -34.43 13.01 -3.43
C SER A 585 -33.97 14.24 -2.66
N VAL A 586 -33.60 15.30 -3.38
CA VAL A 586 -33.20 16.57 -2.77
C VAL A 586 -34.34 17.15 -1.93
N VAL A 587 -35.58 16.98 -2.39
CA VAL A 587 -36.77 17.49 -1.68
C VAL A 587 -36.98 16.74 -0.36
N GLU A 588 -36.83 15.42 -0.35
CA GLU A 588 -36.99 14.62 0.87
C GLU A 588 -35.85 14.87 1.85
N TYR A 589 -34.61 14.93 1.33
CA TYR A 589 -33.44 15.28 2.13
C TYR A 589 -33.64 16.64 2.83
N LEU A 590 -34.00 17.68 2.11
CA LEU A 590 -34.22 19.03 2.67
C LEU A 590 -35.44 19.12 3.60
N ARG A 591 -36.39 18.19 3.53
CA ARG A 591 -37.52 18.11 4.48
C ARG A 591 -37.16 17.35 5.75
N SER A 592 -36.12 16.52 5.71
CA SER A 592 -35.67 15.69 6.83
C SER A 592 -34.62 16.37 7.71
N THR A 593 -33.94 17.39 7.16
CA THR A 593 -33.02 18.31 7.86
C THR A 593 -33.77 19.48 8.47
#